data_AF-A0A7V3X6U0-F1
#
_entry.id   AF-A0A7V3X6U0-F1
#
_cell.length_a   1.000
_cell.length_b   1.000
_cell.length_c   1.000
_cell.angle_alpha   90.00
_cell.angle_beta   90.00
_cell.angle_gamma   90.00
#
_symmetry.space_group_name_H-M   'P 1'
#
loop_
_entity.id
_entity.type
_entity.pdbx_description
1 polymer ?
#
loop_
_entity_poly.entity_id
_entity_poly.type
_entity_poly.pdbx_seq_one_letter_code
_entity_poly.pdbx_strand_id
1 'polypeptide(L)' 'IHGLEGDLKPLSDVPATITYGDGSTKDITLKCRIDTEIEIEYIEHGGVLHYVLRDLAKS' A
#
# COMPACT_ATOMS: atom_id res chain seq x y z
N ILE A 1 8.71 2.99 5.79
CA ILE A 1 7.71 1.90 6.00
C ILE A 1 8.23 0.73 5.20
N HIS A 2 8.35 -0.44 5.82
CA HIS A 2 8.94 -1.61 5.19
C HIS A 2 7.83 -2.61 4.80
N GLY A 3 8.08 -3.47 3.81
CA GLY A 3 7.12 -4.50 3.39
C GLY A 3 5.93 -3.97 2.58
N LEU A 4 6.11 -2.88 1.83
CA LEU A 4 5.10 -2.33 0.92
C LEU A 4 5.20 -2.87 -0.53
N GLU A 5 6.22 -3.66 -0.84
CA GLU A 5 6.47 -4.21 -2.17
C GLU A 5 6.17 -5.72 -2.19
N GLY A 6 5.61 -6.22 -3.29
CA GLY A 6 5.35 -7.66 -3.50
C GLY A 6 4.04 -8.16 -2.90
N ASP A 7 4.09 -9.25 -2.12
CA ASP A 7 2.95 -10.01 -1.54
C ASP A 7 2.22 -9.24 -0.41
N LEU A 8 1.92 -7.95 -0.63
CA LEU A 8 1.15 -7.12 0.29
C LEU A 8 -0.29 -7.64 0.32
N LYS A 9 -0.75 -8.06 1.50
CA LYS A 9 -2.11 -8.62 1.66
C LYS A 9 -3.07 -7.56 2.18
N PRO A 10 -4.35 -7.65 1.84
CA PRO A 10 -5.34 -6.77 2.43
C PRO A 10 -5.30 -6.85 3.96
N LEU A 11 -5.43 -5.70 4.62
CA LEU A 11 -5.43 -5.57 6.09
C LEU A 11 -4.15 -6.05 6.81
N SER A 12 -3.05 -6.30 6.08
CA SER A 12 -1.80 -6.79 6.67
C SER A 12 -1.14 -5.76 7.57
N ASP A 13 -0.44 -6.23 8.59
CA ASP A 13 0.35 -5.37 9.47
C ASP A 13 1.77 -5.15 8.88
N VAL A 14 2.17 -3.89 8.72
CA VAL A 14 3.45 -3.48 8.13
C VAL A 14 4.29 -2.67 9.14
N PRO A 15 5.60 -2.94 9.29
CA PRO A 15 6.44 -2.19 10.19
C PRO A 15 6.85 -0.83 9.62
N ALA A 16 6.88 0.19 10.46
CA ALA A 16 7.34 1.52 10.13
C ALA A 16 8.29 2.05 11.21
N THR A 17 9.45 2.54 10.76
CA THR A 17 10.41 3.22 11.63
C THR A 17 10.11 4.71 11.63
N ILE A 18 9.81 5.27 12.80
CA ILE A 18 9.72 6.71 13.05
C ILE A 18 11.11 7.19 13.44
N THR A 19 11.60 8.23 12.76
CA THR A 19 12.81 8.97 13.17
C THR A 19 12.38 10.28 13.83
N TYR A 20 12.77 10.50 15.08
CA TYR A 20 12.47 11.71 15.83
C TYR A 20 13.52 12.80 15.55
N GLY A 21 13.18 14.05 15.89
CA GLY A 21 14.07 15.20 15.67
C GLY A 21 15.37 15.17 16.49
N ASP A 22 15.42 14.37 17.55
CA ASP A 22 16.62 14.12 18.37
C ASP A 22 17.51 13.00 17.80
N GLY A 23 17.13 12.40 16.67
CA GLY A 23 17.83 11.30 16.02
C GLY A 23 17.49 9.91 16.60
N SER A 24 16.65 9.82 17.63
CA SER A 24 16.15 8.52 18.10
C SER A 24 15.18 7.90 17.09
N THR A 25 15.08 6.57 17.12
CA THR A 25 14.17 5.82 16.25
C THR A 25 13.21 4.95 17.05
N LYS A 26 11.99 4.80 16.55
CA LYS A 26 11.00 3.87 17.10
C LYS A 26 10.33 3.08 16.00
N ASP A 27 10.36 1.77 16.12
CA ASP A 27 9.58 0.89 15.25
C ASP A 27 8.16 0.74 15.78
N ILE A 28 7.20 0.91 14.88
CA ILE A 28 5.78 0.71 15.14
C ILE A 28 5.17 -0.20 14.08
N THR A 29 4.11 -0.90 14.47
CA THR A 29 3.29 -1.68 13.55
C THR A 29 2.12 -0.84 13.06
N LEU A 30 1.97 -0.75 11.74
CA LEU A 30 0.85 -0.09 11.08
C LEU A 30 -0.07 -1.13 10.46
N LYS A 31 -1.37 -0.85 10.42
CA LYS A 31 -2.33 -1.65 9.66
C LYS A 31 -2.47 -1.10 8.25
N CYS A 32 -2.22 -1.93 7.24
CA CYS A 32 -2.51 -1.59 5.86
C CYS A 32 -4.02 -1.44 5.67
N ARG A 33 -4.49 -0.36 5.04
CA ARG A 33 -5.92 -0.10 4.75
C ARG A 33 -6.26 -0.31 3.28
N ILE A 34 -5.53 -1.22 2.66
CA ILE A 34 -6.03 -1.90 1.47
C ILE A 34 -6.99 -2.96 2.02
N ASP A 35 -8.28 -2.71 1.87
CA ASP A 35 -9.33 -3.46 2.55
C ASP A 35 -9.75 -4.68 1.70
N THR A 36 -9.50 -4.65 0.38
CA THR A 36 -9.88 -5.70 -0.56
C THR A 36 -8.76 -6.07 -1.53
N GLU A 37 -8.82 -7.28 -2.09
CA GLU A 37 -7.85 -7.74 -3.10
C GLU A 37 -7.87 -6.86 -4.37
N ILE A 38 -9.04 -6.40 -4.79
CA ILE A 38 -9.17 -5.57 -5.98
C ILE A 38 -8.51 -4.19 -5.83
N GLU A 39 -8.41 -3.68 -4.60
CA GLU A 39 -7.67 -2.45 -4.33
C GLU A 39 -6.16 -2.62 -4.50
N ILE A 40 -5.62 -3.84 -4.31
CA ILE A 40 -4.21 -4.15 -4.63
C ILE A 40 -4.00 -4.01 -6.14
N GLU A 41 -4.86 -4.66 -6.93
CA GLU A 41 -4.81 -4.59 -8.40
C GLU A 41 -4.90 -3.14 -8.90
N TYR A 42 -5.75 -2.32 -8.28
CA TYR A 42 -5.79 -0.89 -8.57
C TYR A 42 -4.46 -0.19 -8.28
N ILE A 43 -3.84 -0.43 -7.13
CA ILE A 43 -2.58 0.20 -6.76
C ILE A 43 -1.44 -0.24 -7.68
N GLU A 44 -1.35 -1.53 -8.01
CA GLU A 44 -0.38 -2.07 -8.97
C GLU A 44 -0.55 -1.43 -10.36
N HIS A 45 -1.78 -1.07 -10.73
CA HIS A 45 -2.09 -0.39 -11.99
C HIS A 45 -1.92 1.14 -11.92
N GLY A 46 -1.44 1.70 -10.81
CA GLY A 46 -1.21 3.13 -10.61
C GLY A 46 -2.43 3.88 -10.05
N GLY A 47 -3.45 3.18 -9.60
CA GLY A 47 -4.67 3.70 -8.98
C GLY A 47 -5.95 3.29 -9.73
N VAL A 48 -7.09 3.35 -9.03
CA VAL A 48 -8.41 2.95 -9.55
C VAL A 48 -8.79 3.68 -10.84
N LEU A 49 -8.46 4.98 -10.95
CA LEU A 49 -8.75 5.76 -12.15
C LEU A 49 -8.01 5.21 -13.38
N HIS A 50 -6.71 4.91 -13.24
CA HIS A 50 -5.93 4.36 -14.34
C HIS A 50 -6.35 2.95 -14.71
N TYR A 51 -6.75 2.14 -13.71
CA TYR A 51 -7.34 0.83 -13.94
C TYR A 51 -8.60 0.93 -14.81
N VAL A 52 -9.58 1.72 -14.38
CA VAL A 52 -10.88 1.88 -15.06
C VAL A 52 -10.71 2.48 -16.46
N LEU A 53 -9.88 3.51 -16.62
CA LEU A 53 -9.66 4.12 -17.94
C LEU A 53 -9.03 3.14 -18.94
N ARG A 54 -8.10 2.29 -18.49
CA ARG A 54 -7.51 1.26 -19.36
C ARG A 54 -8.50 0.15 -19.70
N ASP A 55 -9.39 -0.20 -18.77
CA ASP A 55 -10.45 -1.18 -19.02
C ASP A 55 -11.46 -0.66 -20.06
N LEU A 56 -11.93 0.59 -19.88
CA LEU A 56 -12.82 1.28 -20.84
C LEU A 56 -12.18 1.50 -22.22
N ALA A 57 -10.85 1.61 -22.31
CA ALA A 57 -10.17 1.73 -23.59
C ALA A 57 -10.01 0.39 -24.34
N LYS A 58 -10.19 -0.75 -23.66
CA LYS A 58 -10.16 -2.10 -24.25
C LYS A 58 -11.51 -2.54 -24.80
N SER A 59 -12.61 -1.90 -24.37
CA SER A 59 -13.97 -2.10 -24.89
C SER A 59 -14.22 -1.29 -26.16
#